data_AF-A0A925VJN1-F1
#
_entry.id   AF-A0A925VJN1-F1
#
_cell.length_a   1.000
_cell.length_b   1.000
_cell.length_c   1.000
_cell.angle_alpha   90.00
_cell.angle_beta   90.00
_cell.angle_gamma   90.00
#
_symmetry.space_group_name_H-M   'P 1'
#
loop_
_entity.id
_entity.type
_entity.pdbx_description
1 polymer ?
#
loop_
_entity_poly.entity_id
_entity_poly.type
_entity_poly.pdbx_seq_one_letter_code
_entity_poly.pdbx_strand_id
1 'polypeptide(L)'
;SLYTVIFTIISNIVSSTLLLCIFCPLYTVGVALVGALAGGLGAGDAGPALIAALGALAALLFAAFYGLSLVVGGATYAALAYALQPFALEQRPFGEAIQRSFDMLGYRFGRNLLAFLLSSAVFGATAIAATVAVGVLLPLPLLLALGSDSLVAQGVSASAWTLGLMLVVPPLPIWMALWYRRNAALRDGVDLGEKIALAASADAIKETV
;
A
#
# COMPACT_ATOMS: atom_id res chain seq x y z
N SER A 1 12.98 12.06 -15.02
CA SER A 1 13.80 11.56 -16.14
C SER A 1 12.96 10.60 -16.98
N LEU A 2 13.38 10.26 -18.20
CA LEU A 2 12.67 9.31 -19.09
C LEU A 2 12.43 7.95 -18.40
N TYR A 3 13.34 7.56 -17.51
CA TYR A 3 13.22 6.40 -16.63
C TYR A 3 12.03 6.48 -15.66
N THR A 4 11.83 7.61 -14.97
CA THR A 4 10.67 7.81 -14.09
C THR A 4 9.37 7.63 -14.86
N VAL A 5 9.31 8.13 -16.09
CA VAL A 5 8.13 8.01 -16.96
C VAL A 5 7.85 6.56 -17.34
N ILE A 6 8.85 5.86 -17.89
CA ILE A 6 8.72 4.43 -18.26
C ILE A 6 8.30 3.59 -17.06
N PHE A 7 8.90 3.84 -15.90
CA PHE A 7 8.59 3.11 -14.69
C PHE A 7 7.18 3.39 -14.19
N THR A 8 6.72 4.64 -14.22
CA THR A 8 5.35 4.97 -13.81
C THR A 8 4.35 4.24 -14.70
N ILE A 9 4.65 4.13 -16.01
CA ILE A 9 3.83 3.36 -16.97
C ILE A 9 3.82 1.87 -16.60
N ILE A 10 4.98 1.25 -16.38
CA ILE A 10 5.07 -0.17 -16.01
C ILE A 10 4.36 -0.44 -14.68
N SER A 11 4.57 0.40 -13.68
CA SER A 11 3.89 0.32 -12.39
C SER A 11 2.38 0.41 -12.54
N ASN A 12 1.87 1.30 -13.41
CA ASN A 12 0.45 1.43 -13.65
C ASN A 12 -0.12 0.20 -14.33
N ILE A 13 0.60 -0.37 -15.32
CA ILE A 13 0.19 -1.58 -16.03
C ILE A 13 0.15 -2.77 -15.06
N VAL A 14 1.20 -2.98 -14.27
CA VAL A 14 1.28 -4.08 -13.29
C VAL A 14 0.20 -3.93 -12.23
N SER A 15 0.04 -2.72 -11.68
CA SER A 15 -0.98 -2.45 -10.66
C SER A 15 -2.39 -2.63 -11.21
N SER A 16 -2.68 -2.14 -12.43
CA SER A 16 -3.98 -2.31 -13.10
C SER A 16 -4.27 -3.77 -13.42
N THR A 17 -3.28 -4.54 -13.85
CA THR A 17 -3.43 -5.97 -14.18
C THR A 17 -3.70 -6.78 -12.92
N LEU A 18 -2.92 -6.54 -11.85
CA LEU A 18 -3.17 -7.18 -10.55
C LEU A 18 -4.53 -6.79 -9.98
N LEU A 19 -4.91 -5.51 -10.11
CA LEU A 19 -6.22 -5.05 -9.64
C LEU A 19 -7.35 -5.77 -10.38
N LEU A 20 -7.24 -5.89 -11.71
CA LEU A 20 -8.23 -6.57 -12.55
C LEU A 20 -8.29 -8.08 -12.25
N CYS A 21 -7.14 -8.75 -12.16
CA CYS A 21 -7.09 -10.21 -11.98
C CYS A 21 -7.47 -10.65 -10.56
N ILE A 22 -7.19 -9.84 -9.53
CA ILE A 22 -7.42 -10.23 -8.14
C ILE A 22 -8.75 -9.65 -7.62
N PHE A 23 -9.04 -8.37 -7.86
CA PHE A 23 -10.23 -7.73 -7.26
C PHE A 23 -11.51 -7.94 -8.05
N CYS A 24 -11.44 -8.03 -9.37
CA CYS A 24 -12.63 -8.30 -10.17
C CYS A 24 -13.31 -9.61 -9.76
N PRO A 25 -12.62 -10.77 -9.65
CA PRO A 25 -13.26 -12.00 -9.19
C PRO A 25 -13.66 -11.95 -7.71
N LEU A 26 -12.87 -11.27 -6.86
CA LEU A 26 -13.20 -11.12 -5.43
C LEU A 26 -14.53 -10.37 -5.24
N TYR A 27 -14.73 -9.31 -6.03
CA TYR A 27 -15.91 -8.46 -5.99
C TYR A 27 -17.13 -9.16 -6.59
N THR A 28 -16.98 -9.85 -7.73
CA THR A 28 -18.08 -10.61 -8.34
C THR A 28 -18.54 -11.77 -7.46
N VAL A 29 -17.61 -12.49 -6.81
CA VAL A 29 -17.93 -13.55 -5.84
C VAL A 29 -18.63 -12.96 -4.61
N GLY A 30 -18.15 -11.83 -4.09
CA GLY A 30 -18.78 -11.15 -2.95
C GLY A 30 -20.21 -10.72 -3.25
N VAL A 31 -20.46 -10.08 -4.39
CA VAL A 31 -21.80 -9.66 -4.82
C VAL A 31 -22.69 -10.87 -5.10
N ALA A 32 -22.16 -11.90 -5.76
CA ALA A 32 -22.91 -13.13 -6.05
C ALA A 32 -23.31 -13.88 -4.77
N LEU A 33 -22.44 -13.95 -3.77
CA LEU A 33 -22.73 -14.57 -2.47
C LEU A 33 -23.85 -13.83 -1.75
N VAL A 34 -23.80 -12.50 -1.73
CA VAL A 34 -24.85 -11.65 -1.13
C VAL A 34 -26.18 -11.83 -1.89
N GLY A 35 -26.14 -11.83 -3.23
CA GLY A 35 -27.32 -12.05 -4.07
C GLY A 35 -27.94 -13.43 -3.88
N ALA A 36 -27.13 -14.48 -3.76
CA ALA A 36 -27.59 -15.84 -3.52
C ALA A 36 -28.23 -16.01 -2.13
N LEU A 37 -27.64 -15.39 -1.10
CA LEU A 37 -28.20 -15.38 0.25
C LEU A 37 -29.51 -14.58 0.32
N ALA A 38 -29.61 -13.45 -0.37
CA ALA A 38 -30.83 -12.64 -0.42
C ALA A 38 -31.95 -13.29 -1.24
N GLY A 39 -31.63 -13.98 -2.35
CA GLY A 39 -32.61 -14.61 -3.25
C GLY A 39 -33.28 -15.87 -2.72
N GLY A 40 -32.64 -16.59 -1.77
CA GLY A 40 -33.17 -17.84 -1.21
C GLY A 40 -34.23 -17.70 -0.11
N LEU A 41 -34.53 -16.47 0.35
CA LEU A 41 -35.21 -16.25 1.64
C LEU A 41 -36.56 -15.52 1.55
N GLY A 42 -37.11 -15.34 0.35
CA GLY A 42 -38.35 -14.58 0.10
C GLY A 42 -39.67 -15.20 0.58
N ALA A 43 -39.69 -16.06 1.61
CA ALA A 43 -40.88 -16.88 1.94
C ALA A 43 -41.28 -16.99 3.42
N GLY A 44 -40.92 -16.05 4.33
CA GLY A 44 -41.39 -16.14 5.73
C GLY A 44 -41.35 -14.88 6.60
N ASP A 45 -42.09 -14.93 7.72
CA ASP A 45 -42.37 -13.83 8.67
C ASP A 45 -41.15 -13.33 9.48
N ALA A 46 -40.00 -14.00 9.39
CA ALA A 46 -38.71 -13.49 9.91
C ALA A 46 -38.08 -12.40 9.01
N GLY A 47 -38.77 -12.03 7.93
CA GLY A 47 -38.31 -11.18 6.82
C GLY A 47 -37.49 -9.95 7.22
N PRO A 48 -37.98 -9.01 8.04
CA PRO A 48 -37.29 -7.74 8.26
C PRO A 48 -36.00 -7.86 9.09
N ALA A 49 -36.02 -8.67 10.15
CA ALA A 49 -34.83 -8.87 10.99
C ALA A 49 -33.73 -9.66 10.26
N LEU A 50 -34.13 -10.65 9.47
CA LEU A 50 -33.20 -11.44 8.66
C LEU A 50 -32.64 -10.63 7.48
N ILE A 51 -33.45 -9.79 6.83
CA ILE A 51 -32.99 -8.86 5.79
C ILE A 51 -31.98 -7.85 6.38
N ALA A 52 -32.23 -7.31 7.57
CA ALA A 52 -31.29 -6.41 8.24
C ALA A 52 -29.97 -7.12 8.59
N ALA A 53 -30.03 -8.37 9.09
CA ALA A 53 -28.84 -9.16 9.41
C ALA A 53 -28.02 -9.50 8.14
N LEU A 54 -28.68 -9.85 7.03
CA LEU A 54 -28.01 -10.11 5.76
C LEU A 54 -27.45 -8.84 5.12
N GLY A 55 -28.16 -7.72 5.23
CA GLY A 55 -27.66 -6.41 4.82
C GLY A 55 -26.40 -6.01 5.60
N ALA A 56 -26.40 -6.23 6.92
CA ALA A 56 -25.24 -6.00 7.76
C ALA A 56 -24.07 -6.94 7.40
N LEU A 57 -24.33 -8.23 7.17
CA LEU A 57 -23.33 -9.20 6.73
C LEU A 57 -22.74 -8.81 5.37
N ALA A 58 -23.58 -8.40 4.42
CA ALA A 58 -23.16 -7.93 3.10
C ALA A 58 -22.28 -6.68 3.20
N ALA A 59 -22.67 -5.71 4.03
CA ALA A 59 -21.88 -4.51 4.27
C ALA A 59 -20.52 -4.84 4.93
N LEU A 60 -20.49 -5.77 5.87
CA LEU A 60 -19.25 -6.23 6.50
C LEU A 60 -18.33 -6.96 5.51
N LEU A 61 -18.88 -7.84 4.67
CA LEU A 61 -18.12 -8.52 3.62
C LEU A 61 -17.57 -7.52 2.61
N PHE A 62 -18.38 -6.56 2.18
CA PHE A 62 -17.93 -5.48 1.31
C PHE A 62 -16.78 -4.67 1.93
N ALA A 63 -16.94 -4.25 3.19
CA ALA A 63 -15.89 -3.53 3.92
C ALA A 63 -14.61 -4.37 4.06
N ALA A 64 -14.73 -5.67 4.34
CA ALA A 64 -13.59 -6.57 4.45
C ALA A 64 -12.86 -6.75 3.12
N PHE A 65 -13.58 -6.96 2.01
CA PHE A 65 -12.98 -7.09 0.68
C PHE A 65 -12.35 -5.79 0.19
N TYR A 66 -12.99 -4.65 0.46
CA TYR A 66 -12.43 -3.34 0.17
C TYR A 66 -11.19 -3.04 1.01
N GLY A 67 -11.20 -3.39 2.30
CA GLY A 67 -10.01 -3.28 3.16
C GLY A 67 -8.86 -4.15 2.67
N LEU A 68 -9.15 -5.41 2.31
CA LEU A 68 -8.15 -6.33 1.77
C LEU A 68 -7.57 -5.80 0.44
N SER A 69 -8.38 -5.16 -0.40
CA SER A 69 -7.91 -4.59 -1.66
C SER A 69 -6.95 -3.43 -1.48
N LEU A 70 -7.22 -2.56 -0.50
CA LEU A 70 -6.31 -1.50 -0.11
C LEU A 70 -4.98 -2.06 0.43
N VAL A 71 -5.01 -3.12 1.23
CA VAL A 71 -3.79 -3.74 1.78
C VAL A 71 -2.95 -4.41 0.68
N VAL A 72 -3.58 -5.14 -0.24
CA VAL A 72 -2.84 -5.80 -1.33
C VAL A 72 -2.32 -4.79 -2.35
N GLY A 73 -3.14 -3.77 -2.68
CA GLY A 73 -2.74 -2.70 -3.59
C GLY A 73 -1.58 -1.87 -3.05
N GLY A 74 -1.66 -1.43 -1.79
CA GLY A 74 -0.57 -0.66 -1.18
C GLY A 74 0.69 -1.50 -0.91
N ALA A 75 0.57 -2.81 -0.65
CA ALA A 75 1.72 -3.70 -0.51
C ALA A 75 2.45 -3.87 -1.86
N THR A 76 1.70 -3.94 -2.95
CA THR A 76 2.26 -3.97 -4.31
C THR A 76 3.00 -2.66 -4.61
N TYR A 77 2.40 -1.52 -4.27
CA TYR A 77 3.05 -0.22 -4.43
C TYR A 77 4.31 -0.09 -3.57
N ALA A 78 4.28 -0.57 -2.32
CA ALA A 78 5.42 -0.59 -1.41
C ALA A 78 6.56 -1.47 -1.94
N ALA A 79 6.25 -2.68 -2.42
CA ALA A 79 7.23 -3.59 -3.01
C ALA A 79 7.88 -2.98 -4.25
N LEU A 80 7.09 -2.27 -5.07
CA LEU A 80 7.55 -1.62 -6.28
C LEU A 80 8.41 -0.37 -5.97
N ALA A 81 8.01 0.44 -4.99
CA ALA A 81 8.83 1.54 -4.46
C ALA A 81 10.13 1.05 -3.81
N TYR A 82 10.11 -0.13 -3.19
CA TYR A 82 11.30 -0.79 -2.63
C TYR A 82 12.24 -1.31 -3.75
N ALA A 83 11.68 -1.94 -4.79
CA ALA A 83 12.45 -2.46 -5.92
C ALA A 83 13.15 -1.36 -6.74
N LEU A 84 12.65 -0.13 -6.67
CA LEU A 84 13.23 1.06 -7.29
C LEU A 84 14.46 1.63 -6.59
N GLN A 85 14.58 1.40 -5.28
CA GLN A 85 15.63 2.02 -4.47
C GLN A 85 17.06 1.85 -5.02
N PRO A 86 17.49 0.69 -5.56
CA PRO A 86 18.84 0.57 -6.12
C PRO A 86 19.07 1.54 -7.27
N PHE A 87 18.08 1.84 -8.11
CA PHE A 87 18.26 2.77 -9.23
C PHE A 87 18.32 4.24 -8.79
N ALA A 88 17.65 4.57 -7.68
CA ALA A 88 17.62 5.93 -7.14
C ALA A 88 18.80 6.24 -6.21
N LEU A 89 19.26 5.23 -5.46
CA LEU A 89 20.26 5.38 -4.40
C LEU A 89 21.64 4.85 -4.79
N GLU A 90 21.73 3.82 -5.63
CA GLU A 90 23.00 3.22 -6.04
C GLU A 90 23.24 3.56 -7.53
N GLN A 91 24.30 4.30 -7.85
CA GLN A 91 24.66 4.64 -9.24
C GLN A 91 25.27 3.42 -9.97
N ARG A 92 24.56 2.30 -10.01
CA ARG A 92 25.00 1.05 -10.64
C ARG A 92 24.51 0.93 -12.08
N PRO A 93 25.21 0.17 -12.95
CA PRO A 93 24.73 -0.15 -14.28
C PRO A 93 23.40 -0.94 -14.22
N PHE A 94 22.57 -0.75 -15.25
CA PHE A 94 21.17 -1.21 -15.27
C PHE A 94 20.99 -2.70 -14.96
N GLY A 95 21.83 -3.57 -15.52
CA GLY A 95 21.74 -5.03 -15.31
C GLY A 95 21.99 -5.44 -13.86
N GLU A 96 23.01 -4.85 -13.22
CA GLU A 96 23.33 -5.11 -11.82
C GLU A 96 22.25 -4.57 -10.88
N ALA A 97 21.67 -3.41 -11.20
CA ALA A 97 20.59 -2.83 -10.43
C ALA A 97 19.34 -3.74 -10.45
N ILE A 98 18.99 -4.33 -11.59
CA ILE A 98 17.89 -5.32 -11.68
C ILE A 98 18.18 -6.54 -10.82
N GLN A 99 19.35 -7.14 -10.97
CA GLN A 99 19.72 -8.33 -10.20
C GLN A 99 19.70 -8.04 -8.69
N ARG A 100 20.21 -6.86 -8.29
CA ARG A 100 20.18 -6.38 -6.91
C ARG A 100 18.75 -6.16 -6.40
N SER A 101 17.84 -5.60 -7.21
CA SER A 101 16.42 -5.46 -6.82
C SER A 101 15.77 -6.79 -6.50
N PHE A 102 15.94 -7.80 -7.36
CA PHE A 102 15.37 -9.14 -7.13
C PHE A 102 15.99 -9.83 -5.93
N ASP A 103 17.31 -9.72 -5.80
CA ASP A 103 18.04 -10.33 -4.71
C ASP A 103 17.65 -9.72 -3.35
N MET A 104 17.42 -8.40 -3.31
CA MET A 104 16.95 -7.69 -2.12
C MET A 104 15.48 -7.93 -1.78
N LEU A 105 14.64 -8.21 -2.79
CA LEU A 105 13.26 -8.67 -2.59
C LEU A 105 13.23 -10.08 -1.99
N GLY A 106 14.09 -10.98 -2.49
CA GLY A 106 14.22 -12.35 -2.01
C GLY A 106 14.88 -12.47 -0.63
N TYR A 107 15.79 -11.54 -0.30
CA TYR A 107 16.48 -11.53 1.00
C TYR A 107 15.49 -11.38 2.15
N ARG A 108 15.32 -12.45 2.94
CA ARG A 108 14.33 -12.52 4.02
C ARG A 108 12.92 -12.19 3.52
N PHE A 109 12.53 -12.80 2.40
CA PHE A 109 11.23 -12.61 1.73
C PHE A 109 10.05 -12.52 2.71
N GLY A 110 9.93 -13.44 3.67
CA GLY A 110 8.83 -13.41 4.65
C GLY A 110 8.81 -12.14 5.52
N ARG A 111 9.96 -11.63 5.95
CA ARG A 111 10.06 -10.39 6.73
C ARG A 111 9.75 -9.16 5.88
N ASN A 112 10.19 -9.15 4.61
CA ASN A 112 9.88 -8.07 3.68
C ASN A 112 8.39 -8.07 3.33
N LEU A 113 7.79 -9.23 3.10
CA LEU A 113 6.36 -9.38 2.83
C LEU A 113 5.51 -8.86 4.00
N LEU A 114 5.84 -9.23 5.24
CA LEU A 114 5.17 -8.70 6.42
C LEU A 114 5.34 -7.18 6.56
N ALA A 115 6.53 -6.65 6.28
CA ALA A 115 6.76 -5.21 6.30
C ALA A 115 5.92 -4.47 5.24
N PHE A 116 5.79 -5.02 4.03
CA PHE A 116 4.95 -4.44 2.99
C PHE A 116 3.46 -4.51 3.35
N LEU A 117 2.99 -5.63 3.90
CA LEU A 117 1.61 -5.78 4.35
C LEU A 117 1.27 -4.83 5.50
N LEU A 118 2.14 -4.73 6.51
CA LEU A 118 1.95 -3.83 7.65
C LEU A 118 2.00 -2.36 7.22
N SER A 119 2.98 -1.99 6.40
CA SER A 119 3.06 -0.64 5.84
C SER A 119 1.81 -0.31 5.04
N SER A 120 1.30 -1.26 4.25
CA SER A 120 0.09 -1.06 3.48
C SER A 120 -1.17 -1.00 4.34
N ALA A 121 -1.24 -1.74 5.44
CA ALA A 121 -2.36 -1.68 6.37
C ALA A 121 -2.40 -0.32 7.07
N VAL A 122 -1.26 0.20 7.52
CA VAL A 122 -1.16 1.54 8.11
C VAL A 122 -1.49 2.63 7.08
N PHE A 123 -0.98 2.49 5.86
CA PHE A 123 -1.31 3.42 4.77
C PHE A 123 -2.79 3.35 4.38
N GLY A 124 -3.38 2.16 4.31
CA GLY A 124 -4.80 1.99 4.03
C GLY A 124 -5.67 2.61 5.10
N ALA A 125 -5.34 2.39 6.38
CA ALA A 125 -6.05 3.00 7.51
C ALA A 125 -5.97 4.53 7.48
N THR A 126 -4.78 5.08 7.23
CA THR A 126 -4.59 6.55 7.12
C THR A 126 -5.26 7.12 5.88
N ALA A 127 -5.25 6.41 4.75
CA ALA A 127 -5.97 6.81 3.54
C ALA A 127 -7.49 6.83 3.74
N ILE A 128 -8.06 5.82 4.41
CA ILE A 128 -9.49 5.80 4.78
C ILE A 128 -9.79 6.96 5.71
N ALA A 129 -8.99 7.15 6.77
CA ALA A 129 -9.19 8.25 7.71
C ALA A 129 -9.13 9.62 7.02
N ALA A 130 -8.16 9.84 6.12
CA ALA A 130 -8.04 11.05 5.33
C ALA A 130 -9.22 11.23 4.36
N THR A 131 -9.68 10.15 3.72
CA THR A 131 -10.85 10.18 2.83
C THR A 131 -12.11 10.56 3.59
N VAL A 132 -12.32 10.01 4.79
CA VAL A 132 -13.46 10.35 5.64
C VAL A 132 -13.36 11.79 6.16
N ALA A 133 -12.21 12.19 6.69
CA ALA A 133 -12.03 13.51 7.28
C ALA A 133 -12.05 14.64 6.24
N VAL A 134 -11.32 14.47 5.14
CA VAL A 134 -11.10 15.51 4.13
C VAL A 134 -12.06 15.36 2.96
N GLY A 135 -12.29 14.13 2.51
CA GLY A 135 -13.14 13.85 1.34
C GLY A 135 -14.64 13.81 1.63
N VAL A 136 -15.05 13.50 2.87
CA VAL A 136 -16.48 13.41 3.25
C VAL A 136 -16.88 14.52 4.21
N LEU A 137 -16.23 14.62 5.37
CA LEU A 137 -16.65 15.56 6.44
C LEU A 137 -16.47 17.03 6.05
N LEU A 138 -15.39 17.36 5.33
CA LEU A 138 -15.09 18.74 4.93
C LEU A 138 -16.05 19.30 3.86
N PRO A 139 -16.40 18.57 2.78
CA PRO A 139 -17.36 19.04 1.78
C PRO A 139 -18.83 18.88 2.20
N LEU A 140 -19.16 18.04 3.19
CA LEU A 140 -20.53 17.81 3.64
C LEU A 140 -21.32 19.10 3.97
N PRO A 141 -20.81 20.03 4.82
CA PRO A 141 -21.54 21.26 5.12
C PRO A 141 -21.72 22.14 3.87
N LEU A 142 -20.75 22.12 2.96
CA LEU A 142 -20.81 22.89 1.72
C LEU A 142 -21.85 22.31 0.75
N LEU A 143 -21.93 20.99 0.64
CA LEU A 143 -22.93 20.28 -0.16
C LEU A 143 -24.34 20.48 0.39
N LEU A 144 -24.50 20.50 1.72
CA LEU A 144 -25.77 20.78 2.37
C LEU A 144 -26.21 22.24 2.19
N ALA A 145 -25.26 23.18 2.15
CA ALA A 145 -25.56 24.61 2.02
C ALA A 145 -25.80 25.06 0.56
N LEU A 146 -25.02 24.55 -0.40
CA LEU A 146 -25.04 24.97 -1.81
C LEU A 146 -25.73 23.98 -2.76
N GLY A 147 -26.09 22.78 -2.29
CA GLY A 147 -26.62 21.71 -3.12
C GLY A 147 -25.53 20.94 -3.89
N SER A 148 -25.84 19.70 -4.29
CA SER A 148 -24.92 18.77 -4.98
C SER A 148 -24.51 19.21 -6.38
N ASP A 149 -25.32 20.06 -7.01
CA ASP A 149 -25.13 20.50 -8.40
C ASP A 149 -24.23 21.73 -8.51
N SER A 150 -23.83 22.30 -7.36
CA SER A 150 -22.95 23.46 -7.33
C SER A 150 -21.53 23.10 -7.76
N LEU A 151 -21.06 23.73 -8.85
CA LEU A 151 -19.68 23.62 -9.33
C LEU A 151 -18.65 24.00 -8.24
N VAL A 152 -19.01 24.92 -7.34
CA VAL A 152 -18.13 25.32 -6.23
C VAL A 152 -17.98 24.19 -5.21
N ALA A 153 -19.06 23.49 -4.88
CA ALA A 153 -19.01 22.36 -3.94
C ALA A 153 -18.21 21.19 -4.53
N GLN A 154 -18.36 20.91 -5.82
CA GLN A 154 -17.57 19.90 -6.52
C GLN A 154 -16.08 20.28 -6.60
N GLY A 155 -15.77 21.54 -6.90
CA GLY A 155 -14.40 22.04 -6.94
C GLY A 155 -13.69 21.95 -5.60
N VAL A 156 -14.37 22.34 -4.51
CA VAL A 156 -13.85 22.21 -3.15
C VAL A 156 -13.64 20.74 -2.79
N SER A 157 -14.61 19.86 -3.07
CA SER A 157 -14.46 18.41 -2.85
C SER A 157 -13.24 17.84 -3.60
N ALA A 158 -13.09 18.16 -4.89
CA ALA A 158 -11.96 17.69 -5.69
C ALA A 158 -10.60 18.19 -5.13
N SER A 159 -10.53 19.45 -4.69
CA SER A 159 -9.33 20.02 -4.07
C SER A 159 -9.00 19.39 -2.71
N ALA A 160 -10.03 19.04 -1.93
CA ALA A 160 -9.87 18.36 -0.65
C ALA A 160 -9.29 16.94 -0.88
N TRP A 161 -9.80 16.23 -1.89
CA TRP A 161 -9.26 14.93 -2.31
C TRP A 161 -7.80 14.99 -2.72
N THR A 162 -7.40 15.97 -3.55
CA THR A 162 -6.00 16.09 -3.98
C THR A 162 -5.06 16.44 -2.83
N LEU A 163 -5.49 17.31 -1.90
CA LEU A 163 -4.73 17.61 -0.68
C LEU A 163 -4.58 16.38 0.22
N GLY A 164 -5.65 15.59 0.39
CA GLY A 164 -5.61 14.33 1.13
C GLY A 164 -4.58 13.36 0.54
N LEU A 165 -4.55 13.21 -0.78
CA LEU A 165 -3.57 12.36 -1.46
C LEU A 165 -2.14 12.92 -1.33
N MET A 166 -1.95 14.23 -1.46
CA MET A 166 -0.63 14.86 -1.26
C MET A 166 -0.07 14.64 0.15
N LEU A 167 -0.92 14.56 1.17
CA LEU A 167 -0.50 14.32 2.54
C LEU A 167 -0.14 12.84 2.78
N VAL A 168 -0.94 11.93 2.22
CA VAL A 168 -0.85 10.50 2.50
C VAL A 168 0.23 9.81 1.67
N VAL A 169 0.46 10.22 0.42
CA VAL A 169 1.37 9.54 -0.52
C VAL A 169 2.86 9.62 -0.16
N PRO A 170 3.44 10.78 0.24
CA PRO A 170 4.88 10.92 0.50
C PRO A 170 5.52 10.01 1.57
N PRO A 171 4.86 9.68 2.70
CA PRO A 171 5.51 8.88 3.75
C PRO A 171 5.85 7.45 3.33
N LEU A 172 5.08 6.86 2.41
CA LEU A 172 5.29 5.47 1.97
C LEU A 172 6.64 5.26 1.26
N PRO A 173 7.03 6.02 0.22
CA PRO A 173 8.33 5.86 -0.42
C PRO A 173 9.50 6.19 0.53
N ILE A 174 9.32 7.13 1.47
CA ILE A 174 10.34 7.44 2.49
C ILE A 174 10.60 6.22 3.37
N TRP A 175 9.53 5.57 3.87
CA TRP A 175 9.67 4.36 4.69
C TRP A 175 10.35 3.23 3.90
N MET A 176 9.94 3.00 2.65
CA MET A 176 10.56 1.96 1.82
C MET A 176 12.04 2.23 1.54
N ALA A 177 12.43 3.49 1.36
CA ALA A 177 13.83 3.88 1.21
C ALA A 177 14.66 3.57 2.47
N LEU A 178 14.13 3.91 3.66
CA LEU A 178 14.80 3.60 4.94
C LEU A 178 14.90 2.08 5.17
N TRP A 179 13.84 1.33 4.87
CA TRP A 179 13.84 -0.12 4.98
C TRP A 179 14.85 -0.77 4.04
N TYR A 180 14.94 -0.28 2.80
CA TYR A 180 15.93 -0.72 1.83
C TYR A 180 17.36 -0.49 2.32
N ARG A 181 17.68 0.73 2.77
CA ARG A 181 19.02 1.07 3.30
C ARG A 181 19.41 0.15 4.46
N ARG A 182 18.47 -0.12 5.38
CA ARG A 182 18.71 -1.03 6.49
C ARG A 182 19.02 -2.45 6.02
N ASN A 183 18.22 -2.99 5.09
CA ASN A 183 18.45 -4.33 4.56
C ASN A 183 19.76 -4.41 3.75
N ALA A 184 20.12 -3.35 3.04
CA ALA A 184 21.36 -3.27 2.27
C ALA A 184 22.58 -3.33 3.21
N ALA A 185 22.58 -2.50 4.26
CA ALA A 185 23.63 -2.51 5.28
C ALA A 185 23.78 -3.87 5.98
N LEU A 186 22.66 -4.55 6.29
CA LEU A 186 22.66 -5.88 6.88
C LEU A 186 23.21 -6.96 5.94
N ARG A 187 22.94 -6.83 4.63
CA ARG A 187 23.35 -7.81 3.63
C ARG A 187 24.81 -7.64 3.24
N ASP A 188 25.26 -6.41 3.06
CA ASP A 188 26.63 -6.09 2.67
C ASP A 188 27.61 -6.24 3.86
N GLY A 189 27.10 -6.52 5.06
CA GLY A 189 27.92 -6.83 6.22
C GLY A 189 28.83 -5.68 6.66
N VAL A 190 28.50 -4.44 6.29
CA VAL A 190 29.29 -3.24 6.61
C VAL A 190 29.57 -3.16 8.12
N ASP A 191 28.56 -3.49 8.93
CA ASP A 191 28.63 -3.50 10.40
C ASP A 191 29.48 -4.67 10.96
N LEU A 192 29.64 -5.76 10.21
CA LEU A 192 30.56 -6.86 10.55
C LEU A 192 32.00 -6.54 10.12
N GLY A 193 32.18 -5.92 8.95
CA GLY A 193 33.47 -5.46 8.46
C GLY A 193 34.11 -4.44 9.38
N GLU A 194 33.33 -3.45 9.85
CA GLU A 194 33.78 -2.48 10.85
C GLU A 194 34.18 -3.14 12.18
N LYS A 195 33.39 -4.11 12.67
CA LYS A 195 33.70 -4.84 13.91
C LYS A 195 34.95 -5.70 13.80
N ILE A 196 35.16 -6.34 12.65
CA ILE A 196 36.38 -7.13 12.38
C ILE A 196 37.60 -6.20 12.27
N ALA A 197 37.48 -5.04 11.62
CA ALA A 197 38.57 -4.06 11.54
C ALA A 197 38.91 -3.45 12.91
N LEU A 198 37.91 -3.18 13.75
CA LEU A 198 38.10 -2.74 15.13
C LEU A 198 38.75 -3.82 15.99
N ALA A 199 38.35 -5.09 15.85
CA ALA A 199 38.98 -6.20 16.55
C ALA A 199 40.44 -6.42 16.11
N ALA A 200 40.72 -6.36 14.80
CA ALA A 200 42.05 -6.51 14.25
C ALA A 200 43.01 -5.38 14.69
N SER A 201 42.52 -4.13 14.77
CA SER A 201 43.31 -3.01 15.29
C SER A 201 43.53 -3.09 16.80
N ALA A 202 42.60 -3.64 17.57
CA ALA A 202 42.76 -3.87 19.00
C ALA A 202 43.80 -4.97 19.33
N ASP A 203 43.88 -6.02 18.52
CA ASP A 203 44.92 -7.06 18.69
C ASP A 203 46.31 -6.58 18.27
N ALA A 204 46.42 -5.75 17.23
CA ALA A 204 47.70 -5.13 16.85
C ALA A 204 48.30 -4.21 17.95
N ILE A 205 47.44 -3.58 18.76
CA ILE A 205 47.85 -2.78 19.91
C ILE A 205 48.33 -3.68 21.07
N LYS A 206 47.82 -4.90 21.21
CA LYS A 206 48.27 -5.84 22.25
C LYS A 206 49.63 -6.46 21.96
N GLU A 207 50.01 -6.65 20.70
CA GLU A 207 51.33 -7.19 20.33
C GLU A 207 52.47 -6.15 20.45
N THR A 208 52.13 -4.87 20.58
CA THR A 208 53.11 -3.76 20.67
C THR A 208 53.38 -3.29 22.10
N VAL A 209 52.71 -3.86 23.11
CA VAL A 209 52.88 -3.59 24.54
C VAL A 209 53.43 -4.82 25.25
#